data_AF-A0A958NJV1-F1
#
_entry.id   AF-A0A958NJV1-F1
#
_cell.length_a   1.000
_cell.length_b   1.000
_cell.length_c   1.000
_cell.angle_alpha   90.00
_cell.angle_beta   90.00
_cell.angle_gamma   90.00
#
_symmetry.space_group_name_H-M   'P 1'
#
loop_
_entity.id
_entity.type
_entity.pdbx_description
1 polymer ?
#
loop_
_entity_poly.entity_id
_entity_poly.type
_entity_poly.pdbx_seq_one_letter_code
_entity_poly.pdbx_strand_id
1 'polypeptide(L)'
;MKRILILSLVASFCLSCATTKNASQNKNQQSSVATKPQAPSKKQDKIKDYDKVITKDAETDKGLFDVHIVDDKYYFEIPTKYLNTDMLLVSRLAKLPANLG
;
A
#
# COMPACT_ATOMS: atom_id res chain seq x y z
N MET A 1 -40.63 17.36 35.15
CA MET A 1 -40.69 15.96 34.64
C MET A 1 -39.92 15.76 33.32
N LYS A 2 -39.90 16.71 32.37
CA LYS A 2 -39.12 16.60 31.12
C LYS A 2 -37.59 16.50 31.31
N ARG A 3 -37.03 17.16 32.33
CA ARG A 3 -35.58 17.10 32.65
C ARG A 3 -35.14 15.77 33.26
N ILE A 4 -36.03 15.08 33.98
CA ILE A 4 -35.79 13.73 34.51
C ILE A 4 -35.89 12.68 33.40
N LEU A 5 -36.78 12.89 32.42
CA LEU A 5 -36.91 12.06 31.23
C LEU A 5 -35.73 12.20 30.25
N ILE A 6 -35.05 13.35 30.23
CA ILE A 6 -33.82 13.57 29.45
C ILE A 6 -32.61 12.91 30.14
N LEU A 7 -32.56 12.89 31.47
CA LEU A 7 -31.47 12.26 32.22
C LEU A 7 -31.46 10.72 32.11
N SER A 8 -32.64 10.09 31.98
CA SER A 8 -32.75 8.64 31.76
C SER A 8 -32.40 8.21 30.32
N LEU A 9 -32.52 9.12 29.35
CA LEU A 9 -32.24 8.83 27.94
C LEU A 9 -30.73 8.83 27.63
N VAL A 10 -29.94 9.62 28.37
CA VAL A 10 -28.48 9.69 28.21
C VAL A 10 -27.76 8.51 28.89
N ALA A 11 -28.31 7.98 29.98
CA ALA A 11 -27.74 6.84 30.70
C ALA A 11 -27.84 5.51 29.93
N SER A 12 -28.74 5.40 28.94
CA SER A 12 -28.92 4.19 28.13
C SER A 12 -27.92 4.09 26.95
N PHE A 13 -27.22 5.17 26.61
CA PHE A 13 -26.31 5.22 25.46
C PHE A 13 -24.88 4.76 25.78
N CYS A 14 -24.51 4.60 27.06
CA CYS A 14 -23.16 4.22 27.48
C CYS A 14 -22.94 2.70 27.67
N LEU A 15 -23.92 1.85 27.32
CA LEU A 15 -23.84 0.40 27.51
C LEU A 15 -23.81 -0.41 26.20
N SER A 16 -23.18 0.11 25.14
CA SER A 16 -23.06 -0.59 23.84
C SER A 16 -21.64 -0.70 23.29
N CYS A 17 -20.61 -0.69 24.15
CA CYS A 17 -19.22 -0.96 23.73
C CYS A 17 -18.58 -2.13 24.49
N ALA A 18 -19.31 -3.23 24.66
CA ALA A 18 -18.76 -4.47 25.19
C ALA A 18 -19.41 -5.70 24.53
N THR A 19 -19.05 -6.00 23.28
CA THR A 19 -19.09 -7.36 22.69
C THR A 19 -18.38 -7.32 21.33
N THR A 20 -17.10 -7.67 21.29
CA THR A 20 -16.45 -8.35 20.14
C THR A 20 -15.10 -8.93 20.59
N LYS A 21 -15.09 -10.18 21.08
CA LYS A 21 -13.91 -11.04 20.97
C LYS A 21 -14.36 -12.44 20.51
N ASN A 22 -13.97 -12.71 19.28
CA ASN A 22 -14.30 -13.85 18.44
C ASN A 22 -14.03 -15.22 19.10
N ALA A 23 -15.02 -16.10 19.02
CA ALA A 23 -14.83 -17.54 19.05
C ALA A 23 -14.24 -17.99 17.72
N SER A 24 -13.01 -18.50 17.71
CA SER A 24 -12.45 -19.20 16.56
C SER A 24 -12.71 -20.70 16.73
N GLN A 25 -13.76 -21.20 16.07
CA GLN A 25 -13.91 -22.61 15.76
C GLN A 25 -13.88 -22.79 14.24
N ASN A 26 -12.77 -23.37 13.78
CA ASN A 26 -12.69 -24.45 12.80
C ASN A 26 -13.52 -24.36 11.51
N LYS A 27 -12.84 -24.17 10.36
CA LYS A 27 -13.11 -25.02 9.19
C LYS A 27 -11.91 -25.09 8.23
N ASN A 28 -11.34 -26.29 8.20
CA ASN A 28 -10.54 -26.82 7.12
C ASN A 28 -11.31 -26.70 5.78
N GLN A 29 -10.79 -25.95 4.83
CA GLN A 29 -11.16 -26.06 3.41
C GLN A 29 -9.90 -25.98 2.56
N GLN A 30 -9.39 -27.17 2.26
CA GLN A 30 -8.50 -27.43 1.14
C GLN A 30 -9.21 -27.01 -0.17
N SER A 31 -8.61 -26.09 -0.91
CA SER A 31 -8.92 -25.82 -2.31
C SER A 31 -7.64 -25.46 -3.03
N SER A 32 -7.24 -26.34 -3.94
CA SER A 32 -6.08 -26.22 -4.82
C SER A 32 -6.31 -25.15 -5.89
N VAL A 33 -5.53 -24.06 -5.88
CA VAL A 33 -5.36 -23.18 -7.05
C VAL A 33 -3.94 -22.60 -7.04
N ALA A 34 -3.22 -22.85 -8.14
CA ALA A 34 -2.02 -22.20 -8.67
C ALA A 34 -1.09 -21.42 -7.71
N THR A 35 0.15 -21.90 -7.59
CA THR A 35 1.29 -21.19 -7.00
C THR A 35 1.53 -19.85 -7.69
N LYS A 36 0.90 -18.78 -7.19
CA LYS A 36 1.38 -17.41 -7.40
C LYS A 36 2.77 -17.35 -6.74
N PRO A 37 3.80 -16.76 -7.38
CA PRO A 37 5.08 -16.55 -6.73
C PRO A 37 4.85 -15.84 -5.40
N GLN A 38 5.11 -16.55 -4.31
CA GLN A 38 4.98 -16.00 -2.96
C GLN A 38 6.03 -14.90 -2.87
N ALA A 39 5.57 -13.65 -2.95
CA ALA A 39 6.43 -12.51 -2.68
C ALA A 39 7.10 -12.76 -1.32
N PRO A 40 8.43 -12.68 -1.22
CA PRO A 40 9.11 -12.92 0.04
C PRO A 40 8.48 -12.02 1.09
N SER A 41 8.11 -12.60 2.24
CA SER A 41 7.59 -11.84 3.36
C SER A 41 8.68 -10.85 3.77
N LYS A 42 8.54 -9.60 3.30
CA LYS A 42 9.39 -8.51 3.75
C LYS A 42 9.23 -8.46 5.26
N LYS A 43 10.30 -8.82 5.98
CA LYS A 43 10.50 -8.33 7.34
C LYS A 43 10.16 -6.84 7.29
N GLN A 44 9.34 -6.38 8.23
CA GLN A 44 8.99 -4.97 8.32
C GLN A 44 10.26 -4.19 8.67
N ASP A 45 11.10 -3.96 7.68
CA ASP A 45 12.15 -2.98 7.74
C ASP A 45 11.43 -1.67 7.99
N LYS A 46 11.78 -1.06 9.12
CA LYS A 46 11.24 0.23 9.52
C LYS A 46 11.41 1.17 8.33
N ILE A 47 10.33 1.87 7.96
CA ILE A 47 10.37 2.86 6.89
C ILE A 47 11.48 3.85 7.25
N LYS A 48 12.43 4.02 6.34
CA LYS A 48 13.54 4.97 6.51
C LYS A 48 13.00 6.39 6.30
N ASP A 49 13.59 7.35 7.00
CA ASP A 49 13.26 8.76 6.80
C ASP A 49 13.59 9.20 5.37
N TYR A 50 12.81 10.14 4.83
CA TYR A 50 12.92 10.60 3.45
C TYR A 50 14.35 11.07 3.11
N ASP A 51 14.92 11.95 3.93
CA ASP A 51 16.26 12.54 3.73
C ASP A 51 17.40 11.50 3.76
N LYS A 52 17.13 10.30 4.28
CA LYS A 52 18.09 9.18 4.27
C LYS A 52 18.01 8.36 2.99
N VAL A 53 16.92 8.48 2.25
CA VAL A 53 16.66 7.77 1.00
C VAL A 53 16.97 8.69 -0.19
N ILE A 54 16.48 9.93 -0.13
CA ILE A 54 16.72 10.98 -1.11
C ILE A 54 17.72 11.96 -0.51
N THR A 55 18.99 11.80 -0.87
CA THR A 55 20.06 12.69 -0.42
C THR A 55 20.03 14.01 -1.20
N LYS A 56 20.70 15.05 -0.68
CA LYS A 56 20.78 16.35 -1.37
C LYS A 56 21.51 16.30 -2.71
N ASP A 57 22.37 15.30 -2.87
CA ASP A 57 23.14 15.06 -4.10
C ASP A 57 22.35 14.23 -5.13
N ALA A 58 21.08 13.89 -4.85
CA ALA A 58 20.25 13.11 -5.76
C ALA A 58 19.93 13.91 -7.04
N GLU A 59 20.17 13.29 -8.20
CA GLU A 59 19.69 13.84 -9.47
C GLU A 59 18.21 13.50 -9.63
N THR A 60 17.37 14.51 -9.84
CA THR A 60 15.91 14.33 -9.92
C THR A 60 15.41 14.67 -11.31
N ASP A 61 14.81 13.69 -11.96
CA ASP A 61 14.04 13.87 -13.19
C ASP A 61 12.55 14.01 -12.86
N LYS A 62 11.88 15.00 -13.46
CA LYS A 62 10.48 15.34 -13.18
C LYS A 62 9.61 14.90 -14.34
N GLY A 63 8.55 14.14 -14.04
CA GLY A 63 7.64 13.63 -15.06
C GLY A 63 6.27 13.26 -14.52
N LEU A 64 5.75 12.11 -14.96
CA LEU A 64 4.54 11.52 -14.39
C LEU A 64 4.71 11.24 -12.88
N PHE A 65 5.93 10.84 -12.52
CA PHE A 65 6.46 10.65 -11.19
C PHE A 65 7.82 11.33 -11.15
N ASP A 66 8.25 11.78 -9.97
CA ASP A 66 9.61 12.25 -9.80
C ASP A 66 10.51 11.02 -9.63
N VAL A 67 11.62 10.98 -10.38
CA VAL A 67 12.60 9.90 -10.34
C VAL A 67 13.88 10.47 -9.77
N HIS A 68 14.29 9.96 -8.61
CA HIS A 68 15.53 10.35 -7.95
C HIS A 68 16.59 9.27 -8.18
N ILE A 69 17.74 9.68 -8.68
CA ILE A 69 18.91 8.85 -8.89
C ILE A 69 19.88 9.16 -7.74
N VAL A 70 20.15 8.16 -6.91
CA VAL A 70 21.11 8.23 -5.80
C VAL A 70 22.11 7.10 -6.00
N ASP A 71 23.34 7.46 -6.38
CA ASP A 71 24.34 6.51 -6.85
C ASP A 71 23.78 5.63 -7.98
N ASP A 72 23.73 4.32 -7.80
CA ASP A 72 23.19 3.35 -8.77
C ASP A 72 21.72 2.97 -8.52
N LYS A 73 21.01 3.71 -7.65
CA LYS A 73 19.63 3.40 -7.24
C LYS A 73 18.65 4.41 -7.80
N TYR A 74 17.53 3.87 -8.28
CA TYR A 74 16.39 4.64 -8.76
C TYR A 74 15.26 4.59 -7.73
N TYR A 75 14.85 5.76 -7.26
CA TYR A 75 13.72 5.95 -6.37
C TYR A 75 12.60 6.68 -7.10
N PHE A 76 11.37 6.17 -7.00
CA PHE A 76 10.20 6.73 -7.65
C PHE A 76 9.29 7.38 -6.60
N GLU A 77 9.06 8.68 -6.71
CA GLU A 77 8.09 9.38 -5.89
C GLU A 77 6.73 9.33 -6.57
N ILE A 78 5.81 8.51 -6.03
CA ILE A 78 4.46 8.34 -6.55
C ILE A 78 3.51 9.24 -5.76
N PRO A 79 2.95 10.31 -6.36
CA PRO A 79 1.95 11.14 -5.71
C PRO A 79 0.73 10.31 -5.31
N THR A 80 0.13 10.64 -4.16
CA THR A 80 -1.06 9.93 -3.65
C THR A 80 -2.21 9.88 -4.66
N LYS A 81 -2.32 10.87 -5.54
CA LYS A 81 -3.36 10.92 -6.58
C LYS A 81 -3.24 9.78 -7.61
N TYR A 82 -2.04 9.25 -7.81
CA TYR A 82 -1.76 8.15 -8.74
C TYR A 82 -1.51 6.83 -8.00
N LEU A 83 -1.44 6.86 -6.66
CA LEU A 83 -1.28 5.66 -5.86
C LEU A 83 -2.50 4.75 -6.04
N ASN A 84 -2.26 3.45 -6.23
CA ASN A 84 -3.29 2.45 -6.58
C ASN A 84 -3.96 2.65 -7.95
N THR A 85 -3.39 3.48 -8.82
CA THR A 85 -3.81 3.51 -10.22
C THR A 85 -3.09 2.41 -10.99
N ASP A 86 -3.82 1.62 -11.76
CA ASP A 86 -3.23 0.62 -12.64
C ASP A 86 -2.45 1.31 -13.77
N MET A 87 -1.16 0.99 -13.88
CA MET A 87 -0.24 1.54 -14.88
C MET A 87 0.23 0.43 -15.82
N LEU A 88 0.17 0.68 -17.13
CA LEU A 88 0.70 -0.23 -18.15
C LEU A 88 2.10 0.21 -18.56
N LEU A 89 3.10 -0.65 -18.33
CA LEU A 89 4.44 -0.46 -18.86
C LEU A 89 4.50 -1.01 -20.30
N VAL A 90 4.81 -0.14 -21.27
CA VAL A 90 4.93 -0.52 -22.68
C VAL A 90 6.34 -0.26 -23.18
N SER A 91 6.99 -1.31 -23.69
CA SER A 91 8.26 -1.20 -24.42
C SER A 91 7.99 -1.23 -25.92
N ARG A 92 8.53 -0.28 -26.67
CA ARG A 92 8.47 -0.24 -28.14
C ARG A 92 9.85 -0.48 -28.72
N LEU A 93 9.97 -1.45 -29.65
CA LEU A 93 11.19 -1.66 -30.42
C LEU A 93 11.15 -0.78 -31.66
N ALA A 94 12.07 0.18 -31.77
CA ALA A 94 12.10 1.13 -32.90
C ALA A 94 12.60 0.49 -34.20
N LYS A 95 13.44 -0.54 -34.12
CA LYS A 95 14.04 -1.21 -35.28
C LYS A 95 14.43 -2.64 -34.91
N LEU A 96 14.28 -3.57 -35.85
CA LEU A 96 14.85 -4.92 -35.72
C LEU A 96 16.36 -4.88 -35.99
N PRO A 97 17.17 -5.71 -35.32
CA PRO A 97 18.59 -5.87 -35.63
C PRO A 97 18.78 -6.20 -37.11
N ALA A 98 19.85 -5.69 -37.73
CA ALA A 98 20.07 -5.73 -39.18
C ALA A 98 20.19 -7.13 -39.82
N ASN A 99 20.16 -8.20 -39.03
CA ASN A 99 20.33 -9.59 -39.48
C ASN A 99 19.22 -10.54 -38.98
N LEU A 100 18.06 -10.01 -38.55
CA LEU A 100 16.86 -10.84 -38.40
C LEU A 100 16.02 -10.74 -39.70
N GLY A 101 16.35 -11.57 -40.69
CA GLY A 101 15.67 -11.66 -41.99
C GLY A 101 16.49 -12.43 -43.01
#